data_AF-A0A6H0XN23-F1
#
_entry.id   AF-A0A6H0XN23-F1
#
_cell.length_a   1.000
_cell.length_b   1.000
_cell.length_c   1.000
_cell.angle_alpha   90.00
_cell.angle_beta   90.00
_cell.angle_gamma   90.00
#
_symmetry.space_group_name_H-M   'P 1'
#
loop_
_entity.id
_entity.type
_entity.pdbx_description
1 polymer ?
#
loop_
_entity_poly.entity_id
_entity_poly.type
_entity_poly.pdbx_seq_one_letter_code
_entity_poly.pdbx_strand_id
1 'polypeptide(L)'
;MGLLAIGTPLDWPEAKKVADHVRQWGIEQLLEIWRNAKGKERDALLWGDEIEYLVVNFEDEKRSVKLSLRQADILAALASNAELLRQGGGVPDLIRGPVKPHKTAPVFHPEFGRFMLEATPGKPWGIGFKDLLDVEQDMKWREVL
;
A
#
# COMPACT_ATOMS: atom_id res chain seq x y z
N MET A 1 -1.49 0.72 3.35
CA MET A 1 -2.45 1.84 3.55
C MET A 1 -3.34 2.15 2.32
N GLY A 2 -4.55 2.70 2.51
CA GLY A 2 -5.68 2.62 1.55
C GLY A 2 -6.24 3.92 0.95
N LEU A 3 -6.36 3.92 -0.38
CA LEU A 3 -7.09 4.82 -1.28
C LEU A 3 -6.69 6.31 -1.25
N LEU A 4 -5.70 6.66 -2.08
CA LEU A 4 -5.49 8.04 -2.50
C LEU A 4 -6.32 8.34 -3.75
N ALA A 5 -7.61 8.54 -3.56
CA ALA A 5 -8.47 9.04 -4.62
C ALA A 5 -8.20 10.54 -4.84
N ILE A 6 -8.08 10.96 -6.10
CA ILE A 6 -7.97 12.38 -6.45
C ILE A 6 -9.29 13.07 -6.06
N GLY A 7 -9.17 14.14 -5.28
CA GLY A 7 -10.29 14.99 -4.85
C GLY A 7 -9.83 16.41 -4.56
N THR A 8 -10.78 17.28 -4.22
CA THR A 8 -10.49 18.66 -3.79
C THR A 8 -10.44 18.71 -2.26
N PRO A 9 -9.25 18.83 -1.63
CA PRO A 9 -9.16 18.93 -0.18
C PRO A 9 -9.74 20.26 0.29
N LEU A 10 -10.40 20.25 1.46
CA LEU A 10 -10.82 21.46 2.15
C LEU A 10 -9.68 21.98 3.03
N ASP A 11 -9.47 23.29 3.03
CA ASP A 11 -8.58 23.92 4.00
C ASP A 11 -9.17 23.79 5.41
N TRP A 12 -8.29 23.87 6.42
CA TRP A 12 -8.69 23.66 7.82
C TRP A 12 -9.92 24.49 8.28
N PRO A 13 -10.03 25.80 7.99
CA PRO A 13 -11.19 26.59 8.39
C PRO A 13 -12.51 26.10 7.79
N GLU A 14 -12.48 25.48 6.61
CA GLU A 14 -13.65 24.93 5.92
C GLU A 14 -13.96 23.53 6.41
N ALA A 15 -12.94 22.68 6.51
CA ALA A 15 -13.06 21.33 7.07
C ALA A 15 -13.64 21.36 8.50
N LYS A 16 -13.23 22.34 9.31
CA LYS A 16 -13.73 22.53 10.68
C LYS A 16 -15.26 22.76 10.72
N LYS A 17 -15.83 23.46 9.73
CA LYS A 17 -17.28 23.73 9.67
C LYS A 17 -18.10 22.46 9.46
N VAL A 18 -17.53 21.46 8.79
CA VAL A 18 -18.19 20.18 8.48
C VAL A 18 -17.75 19.04 9.41
N ALA A 19 -16.90 19.31 10.39
CA ALA A 19 -16.30 18.27 11.23
C ALA A 19 -17.34 17.47 12.03
N ASP A 20 -18.40 18.11 12.52
CA ASP A 20 -19.51 17.42 13.20
C ASP A 20 -20.26 16.46 12.28
N HIS A 21 -20.47 16.88 11.03
CA HIS A 21 -21.13 16.07 10.02
C HIS A 21 -20.30 14.82 9.67
N VAL A 22 -18.98 14.98 9.49
CA VAL A 22 -18.05 13.86 9.26
C VAL A 22 -18.09 12.87 10.43
N ARG A 23 -18.11 13.35 11.68
CA ARG A 23 -18.21 12.48 12.86
C ARG A 23 -19.52 11.71 12.90
N GLN A 24 -20.65 12.38 12.65
CA GLN A 24 -21.96 11.73 12.63
C GLN A 24 -22.01 10.61 11.59
N TRP A 25 -21.61 10.92 10.35
CA TRP A 25 -21.58 9.93 9.28
C TRP A 25 -20.60 8.79 9.53
N GLY A 26 -19.44 9.08 10.12
CA GLY A 26 -18.49 8.07 10.52
C GLY A 26 -19.09 7.07 11.53
N ILE A 27 -19.88 7.54 12.49
CA ILE A 27 -20.59 6.67 13.44
C ILE A 27 -21.66 5.82 12.72
N GLU A 28 -22.45 6.42 11.82
CA GLU A 28 -23.45 5.68 11.05
C GLU A 28 -22.81 4.57 10.21
N GLN A 29 -21.71 4.88 9.52
CA GLN A 29 -20.93 3.91 8.75
C GLN A 29 -20.35 2.81 9.65
N LEU A 30 -19.79 3.16 10.81
CA LEU A 30 -19.27 2.19 11.78
C LEU A 30 -20.35 1.23 12.26
N LEU A 31 -21.53 1.76 12.63
CA LEU A 31 -22.66 0.95 13.07
C LEU A 31 -23.16 0.02 11.97
N GLU A 32 -23.20 0.50 10.73
CA GLU A 32 -23.62 -0.30 9.58
C GLU A 32 -22.62 -1.43 9.28
N ILE A 33 -21.32 -1.12 9.28
CA ILE A 33 -20.25 -2.12 9.15
C ILE A 33 -20.37 -3.17 10.25
N TRP A 34 -20.55 -2.74 11.51
CA TRP A 34 -20.70 -3.66 12.64
C TRP A 34 -21.95 -4.54 12.50
N ARG A 35 -23.12 -3.97 12.18
CA ARG A 35 -24.35 -4.75 11.98
C ARG A 35 -24.18 -5.82 10.91
N ASN A 36 -23.51 -5.49 9.82
CA ASN A 36 -23.26 -6.38 8.69
C ASN A 36 -22.15 -7.40 8.95
N ALA A 37 -21.20 -7.11 9.85
CA ALA A 37 -20.04 -7.96 10.09
C ALA A 37 -20.05 -8.72 11.43
N LYS A 38 -20.88 -8.35 12.41
CA LYS A 38 -20.87 -8.92 13.77
C LYS A 38 -21.11 -10.43 13.83
N GLY A 39 -21.80 -11.00 12.85
CA GLY A 39 -22.05 -12.44 12.74
C GLY A 39 -21.12 -13.16 11.77
N LYS A 40 -20.13 -12.46 11.18
CA LYS A 40 -19.17 -13.07 10.26
C LYS A 40 -18.11 -13.82 11.07
N GLU A 41 -18.15 -15.14 11.01
CA GLU A 41 -17.02 -15.97 11.37
C GLU A 41 -16.10 -16.07 10.14
N ARG A 42 -14.82 -15.75 10.31
CA ARG A 42 -13.81 -15.94 9.27
C ARG A 42 -13.07 -17.23 9.54
N ASP A 43 -13.22 -18.20 8.63
CA ASP A 43 -12.59 -19.53 8.74
C ASP A 43 -11.06 -19.50 8.57
N ALA A 44 -10.48 -18.35 8.21
CA ALA A 44 -9.05 -18.20 7.98
C ALA A 44 -8.48 -16.96 8.69
N LEU A 45 -7.39 -17.18 9.44
CA LEU A 45 -6.54 -16.12 9.96
C LEU A 45 -5.63 -15.64 8.83
N LEU A 46 -6.01 -14.51 8.23
CA LEU A 46 -5.23 -13.82 7.21
C LEU A 46 -4.43 -12.69 7.85
N TRP A 47 -3.19 -12.52 7.42
CA TRP A 47 -2.29 -11.49 7.92
C TRP A 47 -1.39 -10.97 6.80
N GLY A 48 -0.64 -9.91 7.07
CA GLY A 48 0.22 -9.25 6.09
C GLY A 48 1.19 -8.32 6.79
N ASP A 49 2.33 -8.08 6.16
CA ASP A 49 3.31 -7.08 6.55
C ASP A 49 3.23 -5.85 5.64
N GLU A 50 3.55 -4.68 6.19
CA GLU A 50 3.74 -3.43 5.45
C GLU A 50 5.16 -2.93 5.74
N ILE A 51 5.93 -2.62 4.70
CA ILE A 51 7.31 -2.11 4.83
C ILE A 51 7.39 -0.73 4.20
N GLU A 52 7.95 0.21 4.96
CA GLU A 52 8.29 1.56 4.50
C GLU A 52 9.79 1.65 4.15
N TYR A 53 10.08 2.22 2.98
CA TYR A 53 11.42 2.42 2.45
C TYR A 53 11.75 3.91 2.35
N LEU A 54 13.03 4.25 2.52
CA LEU A 54 13.58 5.56 2.20
C LEU A 54 14.37 5.48 0.89
N VAL A 55 13.94 6.21 -0.13
CA VAL A 55 14.67 6.34 -1.39
C VAL A 55 15.79 7.36 -1.19
N VAL A 56 17.03 6.90 -1.35
CA VAL A 56 18.24 7.72 -1.19
C VAL A 56 19.02 7.81 -2.50
N ASN A 57 19.74 8.92 -2.66
CA ASN A 57 20.68 9.15 -3.74
C ASN A 57 22.09 9.25 -3.15
N PHE A 58 22.98 8.34 -3.57
CA PHE A 58 24.38 8.35 -3.18
C PHE A 58 25.18 9.22 -4.15
N GLU A 59 25.91 10.21 -3.62
CA GLU A 59 26.87 11.02 -4.37
C GLU A 59 28.29 10.64 -3.92
N ASP A 60 28.86 9.61 -4.54
CA ASP A 60 30.12 8.98 -4.11
C ASP A 60 31.31 9.94 -4.13
N GLU A 61 31.41 10.77 -5.18
CA GLU A 61 32.48 11.77 -5.34
C GLU A 61 32.51 12.76 -4.17
N LYS A 62 31.34 13.13 -3.65
CA LYS A 62 31.17 14.07 -2.54
C LYS A 62 30.99 13.38 -1.19
N ARG A 63 30.98 12.05 -1.17
CA ARG A 63 30.70 11.21 0.01
C ARG A 63 29.45 11.68 0.77
N SER A 64 28.38 11.97 0.04
CA SER A 64 27.13 12.47 0.62
C SER A 64 25.93 11.63 0.19
N VAL A 65 24.95 11.51 1.07
CA VAL A 65 23.70 10.79 0.82
C VAL A 65 22.55 11.77 1.01
N LYS A 66 21.64 11.83 0.04
CA LYS A 66 20.47 12.71 0.07
C LYS A 66 19.19 11.90 -0.11
N LEU A 67 18.07 12.41 0.41
CA LEU A 67 16.76 11.85 0.13
C LEU A 67 16.36 12.16 -1.31
N SER A 68 15.92 11.14 -2.02
CA SER A 68 15.45 11.25 -3.41
C SER A 68 13.96 11.54 -3.42
N LEU A 69 13.55 12.67 -3.98
CA LEU A 69 12.13 13.08 -4.06
C LEU A 69 11.38 12.44 -5.25
N ARG A 70 11.89 11.34 -5.78
CA ARG A 70 11.43 10.68 -7.02
C ARG A 70 10.33 9.64 -6.79
N GLN A 71 9.66 9.63 -5.64
CA GLN A 71 8.59 8.67 -5.32
C GLN A 71 7.55 8.56 -6.45
N ALA A 72 7.02 9.69 -6.92
CA ALA A 72 5.99 9.70 -7.97
C ALA A 72 6.48 9.06 -9.28
N ASP A 73 7.72 9.34 -9.68
CA ASP A 73 8.32 8.76 -10.89
C ASP A 73 8.50 7.24 -10.74
N ILE A 74 8.96 6.80 -9.56
CA ILE A 74 9.17 5.37 -9.26
C ILE A 74 7.84 4.63 -9.28
N LEU A 75 6.80 5.17 -8.64
CA LEU A 75 5.46 4.57 -8.64
C LEU A 75 4.86 4.51 -10.06
N ALA A 76 5.05 5.56 -10.87
CA ALA A 76 4.61 5.55 -12.26
C ALA A 76 5.36 4.49 -13.11
N ALA A 77 6.66 4.31 -12.87
CA ALA A 77 7.47 3.28 -13.52
C ALA A 77 7.01 1.87 -13.12
N LEU A 78 6.75 1.62 -11.82
CA LEU A 78 6.22 0.36 -11.32
C LEU A 78 4.82 0.06 -11.88
N ALA A 79 3.94 1.06 -11.94
CA ALA A 79 2.61 0.93 -12.53
C ALA A 79 2.63 0.62 -14.04
N SER A 80 3.72 0.95 -14.73
CA SER A 80 3.92 0.70 -16.16
C SER A 80 4.76 -0.53 -16.46
N ASN A 81 5.28 -1.22 -15.43
CA ASN A 81 6.14 -2.37 -15.59
C ASN A 81 5.33 -3.61 -16.01
N ALA A 82 5.45 -4.01 -17.28
CA ALA A 82 4.69 -5.10 -17.87
C ALA A 82 4.90 -6.45 -17.16
N GLU A 83 6.11 -6.73 -16.66
CA GLU A 83 6.40 -7.98 -15.95
C GLU A 83 5.73 -7.99 -14.58
N LEU A 84 5.84 -6.89 -13.83
CA LEU A 84 5.20 -6.73 -12.54
C LEU A 84 3.67 -6.87 -12.64
N LEU A 85 3.06 -6.22 -13.63
CA LEU A 85 1.64 -6.33 -13.91
C LEU A 85 1.25 -7.76 -14.33
N ARG A 86 2.05 -8.42 -15.17
CA ARG A 86 1.79 -9.80 -15.59
C ARG A 86 1.73 -10.75 -14.39
N GLN A 87 2.55 -10.50 -13.38
CA GLN A 87 2.65 -11.27 -12.14
C GLN A 87 1.63 -10.86 -11.07
N GLY A 88 0.77 -9.87 -11.34
CA GLY A 88 -0.32 -9.46 -10.45
C GLY A 88 0.01 -8.36 -9.44
N GLY A 89 1.24 -7.83 -9.50
CA GLY A 89 1.70 -6.70 -8.70
C GLY A 89 1.37 -5.37 -9.37
N GLY A 90 1.98 -4.29 -8.87
CA GLY A 90 1.86 -2.94 -9.41
C GLY A 90 1.53 -1.91 -8.32
N VAL A 91 0.90 -0.81 -8.72
CA VAL A 91 0.49 0.27 -7.82
C VAL A 91 -1.04 0.32 -7.81
N PRO A 92 -1.72 -0.14 -6.74
CA PRO A 92 -3.17 -0.28 -6.72
C PRO A 92 -3.94 1.01 -7.01
N ASP A 93 -3.41 2.16 -6.59
CA ASP A 93 -4.00 3.48 -6.84
C ASP A 93 -3.84 3.95 -8.31
N LEU A 94 -2.99 3.28 -9.11
CA LEU A 94 -2.74 3.57 -10.52
C LEU A 94 -3.16 2.40 -11.42
N ILE A 95 -2.33 1.35 -11.47
CA ILE A 95 -2.54 0.15 -12.27
C ILE A 95 -1.95 -1.04 -11.51
N ARG A 96 -2.74 -2.11 -11.40
CA ARG A 96 -2.34 -3.37 -10.80
C ARG A 96 -2.78 -4.54 -11.67
N GLY A 97 -1.92 -5.55 -11.78
CA GLY A 97 -2.27 -6.81 -12.41
C GLY A 97 -3.31 -7.63 -11.62
N PRO A 98 -3.94 -8.63 -12.26
CA PRO A 98 -4.88 -9.51 -11.59
C PRO A 98 -4.15 -10.41 -10.56
N VAL A 99 -4.77 -10.59 -9.39
CA VAL A 99 -4.28 -11.49 -8.34
C VAL A 99 -4.11 -12.91 -8.90
N LYS A 100 -2.98 -13.53 -8.58
CA LYS A 100 -2.64 -14.88 -9.04
C LYS A 100 -2.92 -15.92 -7.94
N PRO A 101 -3.40 -17.13 -8.31
CA PRO A 101 -3.72 -18.17 -7.33
C PRO A 101 -2.52 -18.58 -6.46
N HIS A 102 -1.36 -18.75 -7.08
CA HIS A 102 -0.16 -19.23 -6.40
C HIS A 102 0.65 -18.09 -5.79
N LYS A 103 1.43 -17.38 -6.61
CA LYS A 103 2.29 -16.28 -6.19
C LYS A 103 1.89 -15.02 -6.95
N THR A 104 1.47 -14.01 -6.20
CA THR A 104 1.13 -12.68 -6.73
C THR A 104 2.28 -11.76 -6.39
N ALA A 105 2.78 -11.01 -7.37
CA ALA A 105 3.86 -10.06 -7.11
C ALA A 105 3.41 -8.94 -6.13
N PRO A 106 4.37 -8.33 -5.41
CA PRO A 106 4.08 -7.28 -4.44
C PRO A 106 3.37 -6.06 -5.03
N VAL A 107 2.76 -5.29 -4.15
CA VAL A 107 2.16 -4.00 -4.52
C VAL A 107 2.82 -2.86 -3.77
N PHE A 108 2.86 -1.70 -4.41
CA PHE A 108 3.56 -0.52 -3.92
C PHE A 108 2.59 0.65 -3.77
N HIS A 109 2.80 1.43 -2.72
CA HIS A 109 1.95 2.55 -2.32
C HIS A 109 2.82 3.79 -2.07
N PRO A 110 2.31 4.98 -2.40
CA PRO A 110 2.93 6.23 -1.94
C PRO A 110 2.76 6.39 -0.42
N GLU A 111 3.75 7.05 0.18
CA GLU A 111 3.74 7.49 1.57
C GLU A 111 3.87 9.00 1.69
N PHE A 112 3.65 9.54 2.89
CA PHE A 112 3.64 10.99 3.13
C PHE A 112 4.90 11.71 2.61
N GLY A 113 6.08 11.15 2.88
CA GLY A 113 7.33 11.69 2.36
C GLY A 113 7.48 11.41 0.87
N ARG A 114 7.82 12.42 0.05
CA ARG A 114 8.16 12.22 -1.39
C ARG A 114 9.40 11.37 -1.65
N PHE A 115 10.08 10.94 -0.59
CA PHE A 115 11.20 10.03 -0.60
C PHE A 115 10.85 8.67 0.02
N MET A 116 9.60 8.46 0.41
CA MET A 116 9.15 7.22 1.04
C MET A 116 8.43 6.34 0.02
N LEU A 117 8.48 5.03 0.20
CA LEU A 117 7.63 4.07 -0.52
C LEU A 117 7.12 3.06 0.50
N GLU A 118 5.87 2.65 0.40
CA GLU A 118 5.37 1.49 1.14
C GLU A 118 5.22 0.32 0.17
N ALA A 119 5.58 -0.89 0.61
CA ALA A 119 5.29 -2.11 -0.13
C ALA A 119 4.70 -3.20 0.75
N THR A 120 3.75 -3.94 0.19
CA THR A 120 2.99 -5.01 0.85
C THR A 120 2.96 -6.25 -0.06
N PRO A 121 2.70 -7.45 0.49
CA PRO A 121 2.61 -8.64 -0.34
C PRO A 121 1.42 -8.54 -1.30
N GLY A 122 1.52 -9.19 -2.46
CA GLY A 122 0.46 -9.16 -3.48
C GLY A 122 -0.87 -9.77 -3.00
N LYS A 123 -0.86 -10.60 -1.96
CA LYS A 123 -2.05 -11.12 -1.30
C LYS A 123 -1.76 -11.34 0.18
N PRO A 124 -2.77 -11.33 1.06
CA PRO A 124 -2.53 -11.65 2.46
C PRO A 124 -1.98 -13.08 2.61
N TRP A 125 -1.11 -13.24 3.59
CA TRP A 125 -0.59 -14.51 4.08
C TRP A 125 -1.68 -15.29 4.82
N GLY A 126 -1.69 -16.61 4.67
CA GLY A 126 -2.38 -17.50 5.60
C GLY A 126 -1.48 -17.92 6.77
N ILE A 127 -1.97 -18.86 7.57
CA ILE A 127 -1.24 -19.46 8.70
C ILE A 127 -0.49 -20.74 8.34
N GLY A 128 -0.52 -21.16 7.08
CA GLY A 128 0.20 -22.35 6.64
C GLY A 128 1.72 -22.13 6.70
N PHE A 129 2.48 -23.18 6.99
CA PHE A 129 3.95 -23.12 7.03
C PHE A 129 4.57 -22.54 5.76
N LYS A 130 3.98 -22.83 4.59
CA LYS A 130 4.46 -22.29 3.33
C LYS A 130 4.41 -20.76 3.31
N ASP A 131 3.28 -20.18 3.70
CA ASP A 131 3.10 -18.73 3.72
C ASP A 131 4.05 -18.07 4.73
N LEU A 132 4.28 -18.70 5.88
CA LEU A 132 5.24 -18.22 6.89
C LEU A 132 6.69 -18.20 6.38
N LEU A 133 7.07 -19.20 5.57
CA LEU A 133 8.43 -19.31 5.01
C LEU A 133 8.64 -18.40 3.79
N ASP A 134 7.57 -17.96 3.12
CA ASP A 134 7.65 -17.13 1.91
C ASP A 134 7.80 -15.62 2.22
N VAL A 135 7.58 -15.19 3.47
CA VAL A 135 7.58 -13.77 3.88
C VAL A 135 8.90 -13.06 3.52
N GLU A 136 10.04 -13.57 3.99
CA GLU A 136 11.34 -12.95 3.74
C GLU A 136 11.68 -12.92 2.25
N GLN A 137 11.31 -13.98 1.52
CA GLN A 137 11.57 -14.06 0.08
C GLN A 137 10.72 -13.06 -0.70
N ASP A 138 9.50 -12.76 -0.24
CA ASP A 138 8.65 -11.71 -0.79
C ASP A 138 9.20 -10.31 -0.46
N MET A 139 9.66 -10.08 0.76
CA MET A 139 10.33 -8.82 1.14
C MET A 139 11.56 -8.55 0.26
N LYS A 140 12.42 -9.55 0.06
CA LYS A 140 13.56 -9.47 -0.86
C LYS A 140 13.16 -9.19 -2.30
N TRP A 141 11.99 -9.68 -2.72
CA TRP A 141 11.49 -9.39 -4.07
C TRP A 141 11.15 -7.90 -4.22
N ARG A 142 10.57 -7.29 -3.18
CA ARG A 142 10.21 -5.87 -3.18
C ARG A 142 11.43 -4.95 -3.34
N GLU A 143 12.59 -5.37 -2.83
CA GLU A 143 13.84 -4.59 -2.91
C GLU A 143 14.50 -4.60 -4.30
N VAL A 144 14.23 -5.63 -5.12
CA VAL A 144 14.93 -5.87 -6.40
C VAL A 144 14.11 -5.43 -7.62
N LEU A 145 12.84 -5.07 -7.42
CA LEU A 145 11.90 -4.61 -8.46
C LEU A 145 12.11 -3.13 -8.81
#